data_AF-A0AAV6PQG0-F1
#
_entry.id   AF-A0AAV6PQG0-F1
#
_cell.length_a   1.000
_cell.length_b   1.000
_cell.length_c   1.000
_cell.angle_alpha   90.00
_cell.angle_beta   90.00
_cell.angle_gamma   90.00
#
_symmetry.space_group_name_H-M   'P 1'
#
loop_
_entity.id
_entity.type
_entity.pdbx_description
1 polymer ?
#
loop_
_entity_poly.entity_id
_entity_poly.type
_entity_poly.pdbx_seq_one_letter_code
_entity_poly.pdbx_strand_id
1 'polypeptide(L)'
;MKNSPPEAIAAELENAKRGSRELLKEGRVFSYAILRQIMDDADPCSRLIEELRHRNLFVSGVPLSLPNANVVARLSSPSRTTQSSDTKTSGSDETEKSAAVSSDEMYQREAFVKSKNLTRQHMETMGLYKKHSLDYPLLRDFGNYLEKELYNENFKQEVENVSRYLYYVDSLAPSLEFVRNREKLREYLRRLSEAKLKKQTQLNYLKSLKRFLLYHTVNTNLRQDDQDLHAECKHFIEYIGSVQKSCSKLVSKEITQKRHNMLIEKNQITTTDCWALLKAAKKDFELVIGKLLKDRTLILDKSELTLVVYYLEAILILKHLQRPGVVEHMTVQEWIARTSSGTNTVIGVKEHKTGAQEVASFVLSEEEERWFHIFYTLVRPQLKNSKKRKRGQDENDIDGEENFFLSTSGKGIYNASNDLNRLHSRYGIKPVTSQMARRVFETATKDLTDSEKSLVADYLSHSTATAEKHYRIKQVDHLLRASQLLAKLAGDSSSQSAEEGSSHASHSAVCSAGAHQQSNERLIMSHPVTVDGQVPDLSVRKRVSTRCHRKLFERCVKTCMKLRLKHVHCE
;
A
#
# COMPACT_ATOMS: atom_id res chain seq x y z
N MET A 1 11.68 39.50 10.61
CA MET A 1 11.11 40.83 10.96
C MET A 1 10.60 40.89 12.41
N LYS A 2 11.34 40.39 13.42
CA LYS A 2 10.83 40.41 14.81
C LYS A 2 11.02 41.76 15.53
N ASN A 3 11.83 42.67 14.98
CA ASN A 3 12.21 43.95 15.61
C ASN A 3 12.01 45.16 14.69
N SER A 4 11.20 45.05 13.63
CA SER A 4 10.99 46.13 12.65
C SER A 4 9.77 46.99 13.05
N PRO A 5 9.78 48.31 12.78
CA PRO A 5 8.66 49.18 13.12
C PRO A 5 7.37 48.73 12.40
N PRO A 6 6.18 48.96 12.98
CA PRO A 6 4.90 48.47 12.45
C PRO A 6 4.64 48.89 11.00
N GLU A 7 5.08 50.10 10.62
CA GLU A 7 4.96 50.63 9.26
C GLU A 7 5.83 49.87 8.25
N ALA A 8 7.03 49.46 8.64
CA ALA A 8 7.91 48.64 7.78
C ALA A 8 7.36 47.23 7.60
N ILE A 9 6.72 46.66 8.63
CA ILE A 9 6.04 45.37 8.54
C ILE A 9 4.84 45.47 7.60
N ALA A 10 4.05 46.54 7.69
CA ALA A 10 2.90 46.77 6.81
C ALA A 10 3.31 46.97 5.34
N ALA A 11 4.37 47.75 5.09
CA ALA A 11 4.91 47.96 3.74
C ALA A 11 5.43 46.65 3.12
N GLU A 12 6.15 45.83 3.89
CA GLU A 12 6.66 44.55 3.41
C GLU A 12 5.52 43.55 3.14
N LEU A 13 4.45 43.60 3.95
CA LEU A 13 3.29 42.73 3.79
C LEU A 13 2.46 43.13 2.54
N GLU A 14 2.36 44.42 2.22
CA GLU A 14 1.77 44.89 0.96
C GLU A 14 2.66 44.56 -0.25
N ASN A 15 3.99 44.65 -0.13
CA ASN A 15 4.91 44.20 -1.17
C ASN A 15 4.80 42.68 -1.40
N ALA A 16 4.71 41.87 -0.34
CA ALA A 16 4.51 40.43 -0.44
C ALA A 16 3.15 40.07 -1.07
N LYS A 17 2.09 40.81 -0.73
CA LYS A 17 0.77 40.65 -1.39
C LYS A 17 0.82 41.02 -2.88
N ARG A 18 1.58 42.05 -3.25
CA ARG A 18 1.78 42.46 -4.66
C ARG A 18 2.55 41.39 -5.43
N GLY A 19 3.70 40.95 -4.92
CA GLY A 19 4.50 39.88 -5.52
C GLY A 19 3.74 38.55 -5.64
N SER A 20 2.89 38.22 -4.65
CA SER A 20 2.01 37.05 -4.72
C SER A 20 0.97 37.16 -5.85
N ARG A 21 0.38 38.34 -6.06
CA ARG A 21 -0.59 38.57 -7.15
C ARG A 21 0.08 38.54 -8.53
N GLU A 22 1.28 39.10 -8.66
CA GLU A 22 2.07 39.08 -9.91
C GLU A 22 2.52 37.64 -10.26
N LEU A 23 3.00 36.88 -9.27
CA LEU A 23 3.34 35.46 -9.45
C LEU A 23 2.15 34.62 -9.92
N LEU A 24 0.95 34.88 -9.39
CA LEU A 24 -0.28 34.16 -9.76
C LEU A 24 -0.80 34.53 -11.16
N LYS A 25 -0.51 35.75 -11.65
CA LYS A 25 -0.96 36.22 -12.97
C LYS A 25 0.04 35.91 -14.09
N GLU A 26 1.33 36.13 -13.85
CA GLU A 26 2.35 36.17 -14.90
C GLU A 26 3.48 35.17 -14.66
N GLY A 27 3.77 34.84 -13.40
CA GLY A 27 4.88 33.94 -13.03
C GLY A 27 4.64 32.46 -13.36
N ARG A 28 3.39 32.03 -13.57
CA ARG A 28 3.05 30.61 -13.85
C ARG A 28 2.69 30.32 -15.31
N VAL A 29 2.66 31.34 -16.17
CA VAL A 29 2.22 31.21 -17.56
C VAL A 29 3.39 31.53 -18.49
N PHE A 30 3.85 30.52 -19.22
CA PHE A 30 4.88 30.67 -20.25
C PHE A 30 4.21 30.72 -21.62
N SER A 31 4.54 31.74 -22.41
CA SER A 31 4.18 31.75 -23.81
C SER A 31 5.14 30.86 -24.58
N TYR A 32 4.62 30.15 -25.59
CA TYR A 32 5.42 29.27 -26.44
C TYR A 32 6.56 30.01 -27.15
N ALA A 33 6.36 31.29 -27.47
CA ALA A 33 7.38 32.15 -28.08
C ALA A 33 8.61 32.34 -27.17
N ILE A 34 8.40 32.52 -25.86
CA ILE A 34 9.49 32.70 -24.89
C ILE A 34 10.24 31.39 -24.69
N LEU A 35 9.53 30.26 -24.62
CA LEU A 35 10.17 28.94 -24.56
C LEU A 35 11.04 28.67 -25.79
N ARG A 36 10.58 29.08 -26.98
CA ARG A 36 11.36 28.96 -28.21
C ARG A 36 12.63 29.82 -28.16
N GLN A 37 12.52 31.07 -27.70
CA GLN A 37 13.67 31.97 -27.55
C GLN A 37 14.71 31.45 -26.54
N ILE A 38 14.27 30.79 -25.46
CA ILE A 38 15.17 30.16 -24.47
C ILE A 38 15.89 28.96 -25.11
N MET A 39 15.18 28.14 -25.88
CA MET A 39 15.74 26.95 -26.52
C MET A 39 16.66 27.25 -27.70
N ASP A 40 16.51 28.42 -28.32
CA ASP A 40 17.35 28.89 -29.43
C ASP A 40 18.65 29.58 -28.94
N ASP A 41 18.86 29.69 -27.62
CA ASP A 41 20.07 30.28 -27.03
C ASP A 41 21.26 29.31 -26.99
N ALA A 42 22.48 29.83 -26.94
CA ALA A 42 23.71 29.03 -26.83
C ALA A 42 23.82 28.30 -25.47
N ASP A 43 23.20 28.83 -24.41
CA ASP A 43 23.05 28.15 -23.12
C ASP A 43 21.60 28.25 -22.60
N PRO A 44 20.71 27.37 -23.09
CA PRO A 44 19.29 27.37 -22.72
C PRO A 44 19.05 27.21 -21.22
N CYS A 45 19.95 26.52 -20.52
CA CYS A 45 19.82 26.28 -19.08
C CYS A 45 20.02 27.56 -18.28
N SER A 46 21.08 28.33 -18.58
CA SER A 46 21.31 29.62 -17.93
C SER A 46 20.21 30.62 -18.26
N ARG A 47 19.77 30.68 -19.53
CA ARG A 47 18.68 31.54 -19.99
C ARG A 47 17.35 31.22 -19.31
N LEU A 48 17.04 29.93 -19.12
CA LEU A 48 15.85 29.48 -18.40
C LEU A 48 15.91 29.88 -16.92
N ILE A 49 17.06 29.72 -16.26
CA ILE A 49 17.24 30.10 -14.86
C ILE A 49 17.05 31.61 -14.67
N GLU A 50 17.56 32.42 -15.61
CA GLU A 50 17.39 33.86 -15.61
C GLU A 50 15.91 34.25 -15.78
N GLU A 51 15.19 33.64 -16.73
CA GLU A 51 13.75 33.87 -16.94
C GLU A 51 12.90 33.43 -15.75
N LEU A 52 13.24 32.31 -15.12
CA LEU A 52 12.57 31.85 -13.90
C LEU A 52 12.76 32.85 -12.75
N ARG A 53 13.99 33.38 -12.56
CA ARG A 53 14.27 34.39 -11.54
C ARG A 53 13.60 35.73 -11.84
N HIS A 54 13.58 36.16 -13.11
CA HIS A 54 12.90 37.39 -13.54
C HIS A 54 11.40 37.35 -13.21
N ARG A 55 10.79 36.16 -13.25
CA ARG A 55 9.39 35.90 -12.93
C ARG A 55 9.12 35.60 -11.45
N ASN A 56 10.07 35.90 -10.56
CA ASN A 56 9.99 35.65 -9.12
C ASN A 56 9.83 34.17 -8.74
N LEU A 57 10.30 33.24 -9.57
CA LEU A 57 10.38 31.81 -9.24
C LEU A 57 11.72 31.47 -8.62
N PHE A 58 11.69 30.65 -7.57
CA PHE A 58 12.88 30.20 -6.87
C PHE A 58 13.48 28.96 -7.55
N VAL A 59 14.75 29.04 -7.93
CA VAL A 59 15.51 27.92 -8.52
C VAL A 59 16.61 27.51 -7.55
N SER A 60 16.50 26.30 -6.98
CA SER A 60 17.51 25.69 -6.10
C SER A 60 18.36 24.66 -6.84
N GLY A 61 19.61 24.47 -6.39
CA GLY A 61 20.50 23.43 -6.91
C GLY A 61 21.17 23.75 -8.26
N VAL A 62 21.34 25.04 -8.60
CA VAL A 62 22.05 25.46 -9.82
C VAL A 62 23.50 24.96 -9.77
N PRO A 63 23.95 24.11 -10.71
CA PRO A 63 25.32 23.61 -10.75
C PRO A 63 26.32 24.76 -10.94
N LEU A 64 27.43 24.74 -10.21
CA LEU A 64 28.58 25.61 -10.46
C LEU A 64 29.18 25.24 -11.82
N SER A 65 29.17 26.18 -12.76
CA SER A 65 29.58 26.01 -14.16
C SER A 65 31.07 25.69 -14.31
N LEU A 66 31.40 24.81 -15.28
CA LEU A 66 32.45 24.87 -16.33
C LEU A 66 32.67 23.45 -16.93
N PRO A 67 33.26 23.26 -18.14
CA PRO A 67 33.18 24.01 -19.39
C PRO A 67 32.70 23.13 -20.58
N ASN A 68 32.43 23.79 -21.72
CA ASN A 68 32.11 23.26 -23.06
C ASN A 68 32.71 21.90 -23.44
N ALA A 69 31.91 21.04 -24.08
CA ALA A 69 31.93 20.84 -25.53
C ALA A 69 31.29 19.47 -25.91
N ASN A 70 30.34 19.53 -26.85
CA ASN A 70 30.15 18.59 -27.96
C ASN A 70 30.31 17.09 -27.69
N VAL A 71 29.20 16.34 -27.64
CA VAL A 71 29.00 15.22 -28.58
C VAL A 71 27.53 15.13 -28.97
N VAL A 72 27.33 15.34 -30.27
CA VAL A 72 26.09 15.25 -31.04
C VAL A 72 25.71 13.79 -31.27
N ALA A 73 24.39 13.53 -31.18
CA ALA A 73 23.53 12.62 -31.94
C ALA A 73 24.05 11.28 -32.49
N ARG A 74 23.20 10.24 -32.41
CA ARG A 74 22.34 9.77 -33.53
C ARG A 74 21.62 8.44 -33.20
N LEU A 75 20.32 8.43 -33.57
CA LEU A 75 19.52 7.42 -34.29
C LEU A 75 19.83 5.93 -34.04
N SER A 76 18.84 5.05 -33.82
CA SER A 76 17.99 4.54 -34.91
C SER A 76 16.81 3.68 -34.40
N SER A 77 15.66 3.79 -35.08
CA SER A 77 14.55 2.83 -35.11
C SER A 77 14.82 1.69 -36.12
N PRO A 78 14.05 0.58 -36.05
CA PRO A 78 13.55 0.02 -37.30
C PRO A 78 12.07 -0.43 -37.27
N SER A 79 11.53 -0.48 -38.48
CA SER A 79 10.14 -0.72 -38.88
C SER A 79 9.78 -2.20 -39.07
N ARG A 80 8.46 -2.45 -39.12
CA ARG A 80 7.71 -3.66 -39.56
C ARG A 80 8.15 -4.26 -40.90
N THR A 81 7.87 -5.56 -41.11
CA THR A 81 7.01 -6.19 -42.16
C THR A 81 6.82 -7.69 -41.79
N THR A 82 5.65 -8.25 -41.43
CA THR A 82 4.48 -8.82 -42.16
C THR A 82 4.65 -10.16 -42.92
N GLN A 83 3.63 -11.02 -42.76
CA GLN A 83 3.15 -12.20 -43.54
C GLN A 83 3.67 -13.60 -43.10
N SER A 84 2.88 -14.68 -43.02
CA SER A 84 1.66 -15.12 -43.75
C SER A 84 0.92 -16.31 -43.05
N SER A 85 -0.39 -16.44 -43.33
CA SER A 85 -1.30 -17.63 -43.55
C SER A 85 -1.13 -18.95 -42.74
N ASP A 86 -2.12 -19.80 -42.37
CA ASP A 86 -3.45 -20.21 -42.90
C ASP A 86 -4.18 -21.02 -41.76
N THR A 87 -5.47 -20.83 -41.43
CA THR A 87 -6.71 -21.48 -41.95
C THR A 87 -7.23 -22.73 -41.17
N LYS A 88 -8.38 -22.51 -40.47
CA LYS A 88 -9.55 -23.38 -40.12
C LYS A 88 -9.41 -24.71 -39.33
N THR A 89 -10.24 -24.89 -38.28
CA THR A 89 -11.55 -25.61 -38.34
C THR A 89 -12.20 -25.79 -36.96
N SER A 90 -13.54 -25.74 -36.98
CA SER A 90 -14.57 -25.89 -35.94
C SER A 90 -14.57 -27.23 -35.18
N GLY A 91 -15.16 -27.23 -33.98
CA GLY A 91 -15.49 -28.46 -33.23
C GLY A 91 -16.18 -28.16 -31.89
N SER A 92 -17.50 -28.01 -31.95
CA SER A 92 -18.46 -28.04 -30.84
C SER A 92 -18.55 -29.43 -30.21
N ASP A 93 -18.70 -29.54 -28.88
CA ASP A 93 -19.76 -30.38 -28.30
C ASP A 93 -20.03 -30.10 -26.82
N GLU A 94 -21.31 -30.10 -26.48
CA GLU A 94 -21.88 -30.08 -25.13
C GLU A 94 -22.13 -31.51 -24.66
N THR A 95 -21.94 -31.85 -23.38
CA THR A 95 -22.94 -32.64 -22.60
C THR A 95 -22.64 -32.72 -21.09
N GLU A 96 -23.62 -32.24 -20.33
CA GLU A 96 -24.33 -32.85 -19.19
C GLU A 96 -23.63 -33.49 -17.96
N LYS A 97 -23.94 -32.86 -16.81
CA LYS A 97 -24.51 -33.39 -15.54
C LYS A 97 -24.19 -34.83 -15.09
N SER A 98 -23.66 -34.91 -13.88
CA SER A 98 -24.02 -35.96 -12.91
C SER A 98 -24.04 -35.41 -11.48
N ALA A 99 -25.16 -35.61 -10.79
CA ALA A 99 -25.34 -35.32 -9.38
C ALA A 99 -24.68 -36.41 -8.52
N ALA A 100 -24.01 -36.00 -7.43
CA ALA A 100 -23.66 -36.88 -6.33
C ALA A 100 -23.70 -36.09 -5.01
N VAL A 101 -24.38 -36.69 -4.04
CA VAL A 101 -24.71 -36.17 -2.70
C VAL A 101 -23.61 -36.56 -1.71
N SER A 102 -23.45 -35.74 -0.66
CA SER A 102 -22.80 -36.02 0.63
C SER A 102 -21.26 -35.91 0.72
N SER A 103 -20.78 -34.87 1.40
CA SER A 103 -20.04 -34.98 2.68
C SER A 103 -19.36 -33.65 3.04
N ASP A 104 -19.72 -33.09 4.19
CA ASP A 104 -18.91 -32.37 5.20
C ASP A 104 -17.53 -31.77 4.83
N GLU A 105 -17.46 -30.88 3.81
CA GLU A 105 -16.21 -30.19 3.48
C GLU A 105 -16.25 -28.69 3.79
N MET A 106 -15.48 -28.29 4.82
CA MET A 106 -14.90 -26.96 5.03
C MET A 106 -13.91 -26.59 3.89
N TYR A 107 -14.39 -26.68 2.66
CA TYR A 107 -13.66 -26.29 1.46
C TYR A 107 -13.71 -24.75 1.32
N GLN A 108 -12.57 -24.15 1.01
CA GLN A 108 -12.45 -22.77 0.55
C GLN A 108 -13.00 -22.64 -0.89
N ARG A 109 -14.28 -23.01 -1.09
CA ARG A 109 -15.04 -22.74 -2.33
C ARG A 109 -15.62 -21.36 -2.14
N GLU A 110 -16.00 -20.74 -3.24
CA GLU A 110 -17.10 -19.79 -3.28
C GLU A 110 -18.37 -20.46 -2.71
N ALA A 111 -18.42 -20.68 -1.40
CA ALA A 111 -19.67 -20.77 -0.71
C ALA A 111 -20.28 -19.39 -0.96
N PHE A 112 -21.24 -19.34 -1.89
CA PHE A 112 -22.29 -18.35 -1.86
C PHE A 112 -22.76 -18.32 -0.41
N VAL A 113 -22.21 -17.38 0.36
CA VAL A 113 -22.65 -17.13 1.72
C VAL A 113 -24.11 -16.76 1.53
N LYS A 114 -25.00 -17.69 1.85
CA LYS A 114 -26.45 -17.51 1.88
C LYS A 114 -26.86 -16.57 3.02
N SER A 115 -26.03 -15.59 3.37
CA SER A 115 -26.52 -14.30 3.82
C SER A 115 -26.77 -13.49 2.55
N LYS A 116 -27.91 -13.72 1.88
CA LYS A 116 -28.35 -12.83 0.81
C LYS A 116 -28.53 -11.45 1.43
N ASN A 117 -27.51 -10.61 1.33
CA ASN A 117 -27.52 -9.20 1.74
C ASN A 117 -28.85 -8.58 1.29
N LEU A 118 -29.61 -7.97 2.20
CA LEU A 118 -30.94 -7.42 1.91
C LEU A 118 -30.91 -6.47 0.70
N THR A 119 -29.83 -5.70 0.55
CA THR A 119 -29.58 -4.86 -0.64
C THR A 119 -29.50 -5.68 -1.93
N ARG A 120 -28.84 -6.85 -1.90
CA ARG A 120 -28.75 -7.76 -3.06
C ARG A 120 -30.14 -8.33 -3.41
N GLN A 121 -30.95 -8.66 -2.40
CA GLN A 121 -32.33 -9.09 -2.64
C GLN A 121 -33.16 -7.96 -3.28
N HIS A 122 -33.10 -6.75 -2.72
CA HIS A 122 -33.82 -5.60 -3.26
C HIS A 122 -33.40 -5.25 -4.70
N MET A 123 -32.10 -5.28 -4.98
CA MET A 123 -31.56 -5.07 -6.33
C MET A 123 -32.05 -6.15 -7.32
N GLU A 124 -32.15 -7.40 -6.88
CA GLU A 124 -32.68 -8.53 -7.67
C GLU A 124 -34.19 -8.34 -7.94
N THR A 125 -34.98 -8.02 -6.92
CA THR A 125 -36.43 -7.75 -7.04
C THR A 125 -36.73 -6.57 -7.95
N MET A 126 -35.91 -5.50 -7.89
CA MET A 126 -36.07 -4.33 -8.76
C MET A 126 -35.50 -4.53 -10.17
N GLY A 127 -34.95 -5.72 -10.49
CA GLY A 127 -34.37 -6.03 -11.80
C GLY A 127 -33.06 -5.29 -12.09
N LEU A 128 -32.43 -4.67 -11.09
CA LEU A 128 -31.24 -3.83 -11.23
C LEU A 128 -29.93 -4.64 -11.41
N TYR A 129 -30.01 -5.97 -11.32
CA TYR A 129 -28.92 -6.88 -11.69
C TYR A 129 -28.97 -7.38 -13.12
N LYS A 130 -30.10 -7.17 -13.82
CA LYS A 130 -30.19 -7.52 -15.24
C LYS A 130 -29.16 -6.70 -16.02
N LYS A 131 -28.47 -7.36 -16.95
CA LYS A 131 -27.36 -6.81 -17.71
C LYS A 131 -27.34 -7.41 -19.11
N HIS A 132 -26.80 -6.68 -20.07
CA HIS A 132 -26.48 -7.20 -21.38
C HIS A 132 -25.31 -8.20 -21.30
N SER A 133 -25.22 -9.09 -22.29
CA SER A 133 -24.03 -9.95 -22.43
C SER A 133 -22.77 -9.08 -22.52
N LEU A 134 -21.68 -9.52 -21.89
CA LEU A 134 -20.39 -8.82 -21.99
C LEU A 134 -19.74 -9.05 -23.36
N ASP A 135 -20.24 -10.02 -24.15
CA ASP A 135 -19.74 -10.36 -25.48
C ASP A 135 -20.27 -9.45 -26.58
N TYR A 136 -21.26 -8.59 -26.26
CA TYR A 136 -21.74 -7.57 -27.19
C TYR A 136 -20.57 -6.69 -27.64
N PRO A 137 -20.39 -6.42 -28.96
CA PRO A 137 -19.21 -5.71 -29.47
C PRO A 137 -18.88 -4.43 -28.71
N LEU A 138 -19.90 -3.60 -28.44
CA LEU A 138 -19.76 -2.34 -27.70
C LEU A 138 -19.15 -2.52 -26.29
N LEU A 139 -19.54 -3.57 -25.56
CA LEU A 139 -19.06 -3.84 -24.20
C LEU A 139 -17.76 -4.64 -24.20
N ARG A 140 -17.62 -5.57 -25.14
CA ARG A 140 -16.43 -6.41 -25.32
C ARG A 140 -15.22 -5.55 -25.68
N ASP A 141 -15.37 -4.62 -26.61
CA ASP A 141 -14.26 -3.78 -27.06
C ASP A 141 -13.81 -2.82 -25.95
N PHE A 142 -14.75 -2.29 -25.16
CA PHE A 142 -14.44 -1.57 -23.92
C PHE A 142 -13.73 -2.45 -22.88
N GLY A 143 -14.18 -3.69 -22.71
CA GLY A 143 -13.52 -4.66 -21.82
C GLY A 143 -12.07 -4.93 -22.22
N ASN A 144 -11.84 -5.17 -23.52
CA ASN A 144 -10.51 -5.35 -24.10
C ASN A 144 -9.62 -4.13 -23.87
N TYR A 145 -10.14 -2.92 -24.04
CA TYR A 145 -9.41 -1.69 -23.74
C TYR A 145 -9.00 -1.60 -22.28
N LEU A 146 -9.92 -1.88 -21.35
CA LEU A 146 -9.62 -1.85 -19.92
C LEU A 146 -8.56 -2.90 -19.52
N GLU A 147 -8.67 -4.11 -20.07
CA GLU A 147 -7.78 -5.22 -19.76
C GLU A 147 -6.38 -5.02 -20.37
N LYS A 148 -6.31 -4.73 -21.68
CA LYS A 148 -5.06 -4.77 -22.45
C LYS A 148 -4.33 -3.44 -22.47
N GLU A 149 -5.06 -2.31 -22.52
CA GLU A 149 -4.42 -0.99 -22.60
C GLU A 149 -4.25 -0.34 -21.23
N LEU A 150 -5.22 -0.52 -20.33
CA LEU A 150 -5.17 0.04 -18.98
C LEU A 150 -4.67 -0.94 -17.90
N TYR A 151 -4.39 -2.19 -18.25
CA TYR A 151 -3.95 -3.24 -17.31
C TYR A 151 -4.82 -3.31 -16.06
N ASN A 152 -6.12 -3.12 -16.22
CA ASN A 152 -7.05 -3.05 -15.10
C ASN A 152 -7.53 -4.45 -14.73
N GLU A 153 -6.98 -5.03 -13.67
CA GLU A 153 -7.39 -6.34 -13.14
C GLU A 153 -8.88 -6.45 -12.80
N ASN A 154 -9.52 -5.32 -12.46
CA ASN A 154 -10.94 -5.26 -12.09
C ASN A 154 -11.85 -4.83 -13.26
N PHE A 155 -11.39 -4.95 -14.51
CA PHE A 155 -12.13 -4.49 -15.69
C PHE A 155 -13.55 -5.08 -15.76
N LYS A 156 -13.72 -6.37 -15.46
CA LYS A 156 -15.00 -7.08 -15.55
C LYS A 156 -16.09 -6.39 -14.73
N GLN A 157 -15.77 -5.94 -13.50
CA GLN A 157 -16.74 -5.24 -12.66
C GLN A 157 -17.16 -3.89 -13.26
N GLU A 158 -16.23 -3.17 -13.92
CA GLU A 158 -16.53 -1.92 -14.59
C GLU A 158 -17.44 -2.13 -15.81
N VAL A 159 -17.14 -3.12 -16.65
CA VAL A 159 -17.98 -3.46 -17.82
C VAL A 159 -19.37 -3.91 -17.35
N GLU A 160 -19.47 -4.70 -16.28
CA GLU A 160 -20.77 -5.10 -15.72
C GLU A 160 -21.58 -3.92 -15.17
N ASN A 161 -20.93 -2.93 -14.56
CA ASN A 161 -21.63 -1.73 -14.08
C ASN A 161 -22.25 -0.94 -15.24
N VAL A 162 -21.51 -0.81 -16.35
CA VAL A 162 -22.01 -0.19 -17.58
C VAL A 162 -23.14 -1.02 -18.17
N SER A 163 -22.94 -2.32 -18.31
CA SER A 163 -23.91 -3.25 -18.89
C SER A 163 -25.26 -3.25 -18.15
N ARG A 164 -25.27 -3.20 -16.81
CA ARG A 164 -26.49 -3.07 -16.01
C ARG A 164 -27.24 -1.77 -16.29
N TYR A 165 -26.50 -0.66 -16.42
CA TYR A 165 -27.12 0.63 -16.75
C TYR A 165 -27.68 0.65 -18.17
N LEU A 166 -26.93 0.12 -19.16
CA LEU A 166 -27.41 0.04 -20.54
C LEU A 166 -28.68 -0.82 -20.63
N TYR A 167 -28.71 -1.96 -19.95
CA TYR A 167 -29.90 -2.82 -19.88
C TYR A 167 -31.10 -2.11 -19.24
N TYR A 168 -30.85 -1.25 -18.25
CA TYR A 168 -31.90 -0.46 -17.61
C TYR A 168 -32.50 0.58 -18.55
N VAL A 169 -31.69 1.21 -19.41
CA VAL A 169 -32.17 2.20 -20.36
C VAL A 169 -32.92 1.53 -21.51
N ASP A 170 -32.30 0.49 -22.08
CA ASP A 170 -32.84 -0.33 -23.16
C ASP A 170 -32.49 -1.80 -22.92
N SER A 171 -33.51 -2.63 -22.73
CA SER A 171 -33.35 -4.06 -22.47
C SER A 171 -33.08 -4.89 -23.73
N LEU A 172 -33.27 -4.33 -24.92
CA LEU A 172 -33.11 -5.06 -26.19
C LEU A 172 -31.65 -5.11 -26.62
N ALA A 173 -30.96 -3.96 -26.64
CA ALA A 173 -29.57 -3.88 -27.06
C ALA A 173 -28.79 -2.78 -26.32
N PRO A 174 -27.49 -3.00 -26.05
CA PRO A 174 -26.62 -1.92 -25.60
C PRO A 174 -26.34 -0.95 -26.76
N SER A 175 -26.58 0.33 -26.54
CA SER A 175 -26.33 1.40 -27.52
C SER A 175 -25.74 2.63 -26.83
N LEU A 176 -25.10 3.54 -27.56
CA LEU A 176 -24.66 4.85 -27.07
C LEU A 176 -25.80 5.87 -27.03
N GLU A 177 -26.93 5.59 -27.69
CA GLU A 177 -28.08 6.49 -27.81
C GLU A 177 -28.69 6.91 -26.45
N PHE A 178 -28.40 6.18 -25.36
CA PHE A 178 -28.85 6.56 -24.02
C PHE A 178 -28.39 7.97 -23.61
N VAL A 179 -27.32 8.50 -24.21
CA VAL A 179 -26.79 9.84 -23.90
C VAL A 179 -27.81 10.94 -24.16
N ARG A 180 -28.79 10.69 -25.05
CA ARG A 180 -29.89 11.63 -25.33
C ARG A 180 -30.91 11.71 -24.19
N ASN A 181 -30.89 10.75 -23.24
CA ASN A 181 -31.87 10.69 -22.15
C ASN A 181 -31.22 10.81 -20.76
N ARG A 182 -31.04 12.06 -20.31
CA ARG A 182 -30.47 12.37 -18.99
C ARG A 182 -31.38 11.95 -17.83
N GLU A 183 -32.69 11.96 -18.03
CA GLU A 183 -33.65 11.59 -16.97
C GLU A 183 -33.56 10.12 -16.60
N LYS A 184 -33.30 9.23 -17.58
CA LYS A 184 -33.07 7.81 -17.32
C LYS A 184 -31.90 7.55 -16.37
N LEU A 185 -30.82 8.35 -16.44
CA LEU A 185 -29.72 8.25 -15.48
C LEU A 185 -30.14 8.65 -14.07
N ARG A 186 -30.89 9.75 -13.92
CA ARG A 186 -31.40 10.18 -12.62
C ARG A 186 -32.33 9.14 -12.00
N GLU A 187 -33.23 8.63 -12.80
CA GLU A 187 -34.20 7.61 -12.41
C GLU A 187 -33.51 6.30 -12.01
N TYR A 188 -32.49 5.88 -12.76
CA TYR A 188 -31.65 4.74 -12.37
C TYR A 188 -30.99 4.95 -11.01
N LEU A 189 -30.34 6.09 -10.77
CA LEU A 189 -29.70 6.41 -9.48
C LEU A 189 -30.72 6.49 -8.32
N ARG A 190 -31.94 6.95 -8.60
CA ARG A 190 -33.04 6.95 -7.63
C ARG A 190 -33.41 5.53 -7.26
N ARG A 191 -33.62 4.65 -8.23
CA ARG A 191 -33.90 3.22 -7.97
C ARG A 191 -32.77 2.51 -7.23
N LEU A 192 -31.51 2.79 -7.57
CA LEU A 192 -30.36 2.29 -6.79
C LEU A 192 -30.43 2.74 -5.32
N SER A 193 -30.90 3.96 -5.07
CA SER A 193 -31.07 4.50 -3.71
C SER A 193 -32.24 3.86 -2.97
N GLU A 194 -33.35 3.61 -3.67
CA GLU A 194 -34.54 2.90 -3.15
C GLU A 194 -34.19 1.46 -2.78
N ALA A 195 -33.36 0.79 -3.58
CA ALA A 195 -32.77 -0.51 -3.29
C ALA A 195 -31.75 -0.50 -2.12
N LYS A 196 -31.56 0.65 -1.47
CA LYS A 196 -30.61 0.89 -0.37
C LYS A 196 -29.14 0.64 -0.76
N LEU A 197 -28.80 0.82 -2.04
CA LEU A 197 -27.42 0.75 -2.49
C LEU A 197 -26.62 1.97 -2.01
N LYS A 198 -25.45 1.73 -1.42
CA LYS A 198 -24.57 2.79 -0.88
C LYS A 198 -24.23 3.83 -1.95
N LYS A 199 -24.18 5.11 -1.57
CA LYS A 199 -23.82 6.22 -2.48
C LYS A 199 -22.44 6.05 -3.09
N GLN A 200 -21.50 5.46 -2.35
CA GLN A 200 -20.18 5.13 -2.88
C GLN A 200 -20.25 4.15 -4.06
N THR A 201 -21.14 3.16 -4.01
CA THR A 201 -21.33 2.20 -5.11
C THR A 201 -21.99 2.88 -6.30
N GLN A 202 -22.98 3.76 -6.07
CA GLN A 202 -23.58 4.58 -7.15
C GLN A 202 -22.53 5.45 -7.84
N LEU A 203 -21.60 6.04 -7.08
CA LEU A 203 -20.47 6.79 -7.63
C LEU A 203 -19.56 5.91 -8.50
N ASN A 204 -19.38 4.62 -8.16
CA ASN A 204 -18.61 3.70 -8.98
C ASN A 204 -19.31 3.41 -10.32
N TYR A 205 -20.65 3.24 -10.34
CA TYR A 205 -21.42 3.13 -11.60
C TYR A 205 -21.17 4.36 -12.50
N LEU A 206 -21.24 5.56 -11.91
CA LEU A 206 -20.99 6.81 -12.67
C LEU A 206 -19.54 6.89 -13.18
N LYS A 207 -18.55 6.40 -12.43
CA LYS A 207 -17.16 6.36 -12.88
C LYS A 207 -16.98 5.41 -14.06
N SER A 208 -17.53 4.20 -13.96
CA SER A 208 -17.49 3.21 -15.06
C SER A 208 -18.18 3.76 -16.31
N LEU A 209 -19.36 4.37 -16.17
CA LEU A 209 -20.09 4.97 -17.29
C LEU A 209 -19.34 6.14 -17.94
N LYS A 210 -18.73 7.01 -17.13
CA LYS A 210 -17.89 8.11 -17.64
C LYS A 210 -16.69 7.57 -18.40
N ARG A 211 -16.00 6.55 -17.88
CA ARG A 211 -14.83 5.94 -18.53
C ARG A 211 -15.22 5.24 -19.84
N PHE A 212 -16.37 4.57 -19.86
CA PHE A 212 -16.94 3.97 -21.05
C PHE A 212 -17.20 4.99 -22.17
N LEU A 213 -17.83 6.13 -21.84
CA LEU A 213 -18.04 7.20 -22.83
C LEU A 213 -16.72 7.86 -23.26
N LEU A 214 -15.75 7.99 -22.36
CA LEU A 214 -14.42 8.49 -22.72
C LEU A 214 -13.72 7.56 -23.72
N TYR A 215 -13.79 6.24 -23.51
CA TYR A 215 -13.27 5.27 -24.46
C TYR A 215 -13.90 5.45 -25.85
N HIS A 216 -15.24 5.52 -25.94
CA HIS A 216 -15.89 5.71 -27.25
C HIS A 216 -15.61 7.07 -27.89
N THR A 217 -15.47 8.15 -27.11
CA THR A 217 -15.22 9.49 -27.67
C THR A 217 -13.76 9.77 -28.01
N VAL A 218 -12.80 9.03 -27.43
CA VAL A 218 -11.36 9.28 -27.59
C VAL A 218 -10.65 8.16 -28.34
N ASN A 219 -11.02 6.90 -28.09
CA ASN A 219 -10.30 5.71 -28.56
C ASN A 219 -11.02 4.99 -29.71
N THR A 220 -12.12 5.54 -30.23
CA THR A 220 -12.84 4.97 -31.39
C THR A 220 -13.10 6.02 -32.46
N ASN A 221 -13.54 5.59 -33.65
CA ASN A 221 -13.82 6.46 -34.79
C ASN A 221 -15.15 7.20 -34.70
N LEU A 222 -15.86 7.16 -33.55
CA LEU A 222 -17.18 7.79 -33.36
C LEU A 222 -17.21 9.26 -33.81
N ARG A 223 -16.13 10.02 -33.61
CA ARG A 223 -16.07 11.42 -34.07
C ARG A 223 -16.19 11.58 -35.59
N GLN A 224 -15.69 10.61 -36.36
CA GLN A 224 -15.74 10.57 -37.81
C GLN A 224 -17.03 9.92 -38.30
N ASP A 225 -17.48 8.86 -37.61
CA ASP A 225 -18.65 8.07 -38.02
C ASP A 225 -19.98 8.78 -37.72
N ASP A 226 -20.09 9.43 -36.57
CA ASP A 226 -21.30 10.16 -36.14
C ASP A 226 -20.92 11.35 -35.23
N GLN A 227 -20.77 12.52 -35.85
CA GLN A 227 -20.35 13.74 -35.17
C GLN A 227 -21.38 14.24 -34.14
N ASP A 228 -22.67 14.03 -34.41
CA ASP A 228 -23.76 14.47 -33.53
C ASP A 228 -23.80 13.60 -32.27
N LEU A 229 -23.76 12.28 -32.44
CA LEU A 229 -23.70 11.35 -31.31
C LEU A 229 -22.42 11.53 -30.49
N HIS A 230 -21.28 11.83 -31.13
CA HIS A 230 -20.05 12.18 -30.45
C HIS A 230 -20.19 13.47 -29.58
N ALA A 231 -20.85 14.51 -30.10
CA ALA A 231 -21.11 15.74 -29.35
C ALA A 231 -22.03 15.49 -28.15
N GLU A 232 -23.10 14.72 -28.35
CA GLU A 232 -24.01 14.30 -27.27
C GLU A 232 -23.30 13.48 -26.19
N CYS A 233 -22.41 12.56 -26.57
CA CYS A 233 -21.59 11.81 -25.63
C CYS A 233 -20.71 12.74 -24.77
N LYS A 234 -20.09 13.77 -25.36
CA LYS A 234 -19.29 14.76 -24.62
C LYS A 234 -20.14 15.55 -23.64
N HIS A 235 -21.30 16.06 -24.06
CA HIS A 235 -22.22 16.75 -23.17
C HIS A 235 -22.72 15.84 -22.03
N PHE A 236 -22.94 14.56 -22.32
CA PHE A 236 -23.33 13.59 -21.29
C PHE A 236 -22.19 13.28 -20.30
N ILE A 237 -20.93 13.25 -20.75
CA ILE A 237 -19.75 13.10 -19.87
C ILE A 237 -19.68 14.27 -18.88
N GLU A 238 -19.90 15.51 -19.34
CA GLU A 238 -19.95 16.70 -18.48
C GLU A 238 -21.10 16.62 -17.48
N TYR A 239 -22.27 16.19 -17.95
CA TYR A 239 -23.44 15.96 -17.12
C TYR A 239 -23.17 14.90 -16.03
N ILE A 240 -22.59 13.74 -16.37
CA ILE A 240 -22.14 12.74 -15.40
C ILE A 240 -21.18 13.38 -14.38
N GLY A 241 -20.25 14.24 -14.84
CA GLY A 241 -19.34 14.98 -13.97
C GLY A 241 -20.07 15.84 -12.93
N SER A 242 -21.16 16.51 -13.31
CA SER A 242 -21.99 17.29 -12.38
C SER A 242 -22.69 16.40 -11.35
N VAL A 243 -23.24 15.25 -11.78
CA VAL A 243 -23.92 14.29 -10.90
C VAL A 243 -22.93 13.62 -9.95
N GLN A 244 -21.72 13.30 -10.41
CA GLN A 244 -20.63 12.77 -9.59
C GLN A 244 -20.26 13.72 -8.45
N LYS A 245 -20.17 15.04 -8.70
CA LYS A 245 -19.90 16.03 -7.66
C LYS A 245 -20.98 16.01 -6.57
N SER A 246 -22.25 15.99 -6.96
CA SER A 246 -23.37 15.90 -6.02
C SER A 246 -23.38 14.59 -5.23
N CYS A 247 -23.16 13.45 -5.90
CA CYS A 247 -23.07 12.14 -5.26
C CYS A 247 -21.89 12.08 -4.28
N SER A 248 -20.72 12.64 -4.64
CA SER A 248 -19.55 12.70 -3.76
C SER A 248 -19.82 13.49 -2.48
N LYS A 249 -20.58 14.59 -2.53
CA LYS A 249 -21.00 15.32 -1.32
C LYS A 249 -21.87 14.45 -0.41
N LEU A 250 -22.79 13.66 -0.97
CA LEU A 250 -23.62 12.72 -0.20
C LEU A 250 -22.76 11.62 0.45
N VAL A 251 -21.78 11.08 -0.27
CA VAL A 251 -20.81 10.13 0.30
C VAL A 251 -20.08 10.75 1.49
N SER A 252 -19.59 11.98 1.37
CA SER A 252 -18.94 12.68 2.48
C SER A 252 -19.88 12.86 3.68
N LYS A 253 -21.15 13.23 3.44
CA LYS A 253 -22.16 13.32 4.51
C LYS A 253 -22.39 11.97 5.20
N GLU A 254 -22.51 10.87 4.44
CA GLU A 254 -22.66 9.52 5.02
C GLU A 254 -21.44 9.11 5.86
N ILE A 255 -20.23 9.45 5.42
CA ILE A 255 -19.00 9.18 6.18
C ILE A 255 -18.98 9.98 7.48
N THR A 256 -19.32 11.28 7.43
CA THR A 256 -19.41 12.12 8.62
C THR A 256 -20.47 11.61 9.59
N GLN A 257 -21.65 11.22 9.09
CA GLN A 257 -22.71 10.65 9.93
C GLN A 257 -22.25 9.36 10.60
N LYS A 258 -21.56 8.47 9.88
CA LYS A 258 -21.00 7.24 10.49
C LYS A 258 -20.00 7.55 11.59
N ARG A 259 -19.12 8.53 11.39
CA ARG A 259 -18.16 8.97 12.42
C ARG A 259 -18.88 9.54 13.64
N HIS A 260 -19.94 10.32 13.42
CA HIS A 260 -20.76 10.87 14.50
C HIS A 260 -21.49 9.76 15.28
N ASN A 261 -22.10 8.79 14.60
CA ASN A 261 -22.74 7.64 15.26
C ASN A 261 -21.72 6.85 16.09
N MET A 262 -20.51 6.60 15.55
CA MET A 262 -19.44 5.94 16.29
C MET A 262 -19.06 6.70 17.56
N LEU A 263 -19.02 8.04 17.52
CA LEU A 263 -18.72 8.88 18.68
C LEU A 263 -19.76 8.73 19.81
N ILE A 264 -21.04 8.52 19.45
CA ILE A 264 -22.15 8.40 20.41
C ILE A 264 -22.31 6.96 20.93
N GLU A 265 -21.92 5.96 20.13
CA GLU A 265 -22.00 4.55 20.52
C GLU A 265 -21.14 4.28 21.77
N LYS A 266 -21.77 3.81 22.85
CA LYS A 266 -21.10 3.52 24.14
C LYS A 266 -20.16 2.29 24.09
N ASN A 267 -20.26 1.46 23.06
CA ASN A 267 -19.50 0.20 22.91
C ASN A 267 -18.48 0.29 21.76
N GLN A 268 -17.63 1.32 21.78
CA GLN A 268 -16.55 1.45 20.81
C GLN A 268 -15.52 0.33 20.99
N ILE A 269 -15.01 -0.16 19.85
CA ILE A 269 -13.94 -1.16 19.83
C ILE A 269 -12.64 -0.45 20.21
N THR A 270 -11.97 -0.97 21.23
CA THR A 270 -10.67 -0.48 21.69
C THR A 270 -9.51 -1.16 20.97
N THR A 271 -8.29 -0.64 21.13
CA THR A 271 -7.07 -1.30 20.63
C THR A 271 -6.89 -2.68 21.26
N THR A 272 -7.25 -2.83 22.54
CA THR A 272 -7.25 -4.10 23.25
C THR A 272 -8.26 -5.10 22.68
N ASP A 273 -9.46 -4.64 22.31
CA ASP A 273 -10.48 -5.48 21.68
C ASP A 273 -10.02 -6.01 20.31
N CYS A 274 -9.23 -5.21 19.57
CA CYS A 274 -8.63 -5.65 18.31
C CYS A 274 -7.66 -6.83 18.50
N TRP A 275 -7.07 -6.96 19.69
CA TRP A 275 -6.14 -8.04 20.03
C TRP A 275 -6.79 -9.16 20.86
N ALA A 276 -8.06 -9.03 21.24
CA ALA A 276 -8.77 -10.03 22.02
C ALA A 276 -8.74 -11.41 21.36
N LEU A 277 -8.89 -11.47 20.02
CA LEU A 277 -8.78 -12.71 19.27
C LEU A 277 -7.41 -13.37 19.41
N LEU A 278 -6.34 -12.59 19.27
CA LEU A 278 -4.97 -13.09 19.41
C LEU A 278 -4.74 -13.64 20.81
N LYS A 279 -5.19 -12.91 21.84
CA LYS A 279 -5.07 -13.34 23.24
C LYS A 279 -5.82 -14.64 23.52
N ALA A 280 -7.04 -14.79 23.00
CA ALA A 280 -7.86 -15.99 23.21
C ALA A 280 -7.31 -17.21 22.46
N ALA A 281 -6.84 -17.04 21.23
CA ALA A 281 -6.36 -18.13 20.39
C ALA A 281 -4.90 -18.55 20.68
N LYS A 282 -4.09 -17.68 21.33
CA LYS A 282 -2.65 -17.89 21.53
C LYS A 282 -2.35 -19.25 22.18
N LYS A 283 -3.05 -19.60 23.26
CA LYS A 283 -2.80 -20.84 24.01
C LYS A 283 -2.99 -22.09 23.15
N ASP A 284 -4.08 -22.16 22.40
CA ASP A 284 -4.37 -23.32 21.54
C ASP A 284 -3.37 -23.41 20.39
N PHE A 285 -3.02 -22.25 19.81
CA PHE A 285 -1.99 -22.16 18.78
C PHE A 285 -0.62 -22.65 19.29
N GLU A 286 -0.19 -22.17 20.46
CA GLU A 286 1.08 -22.58 21.09
C GLU A 286 1.12 -24.06 21.44
N LEU A 287 -0.02 -24.65 21.82
CA LEU A 287 -0.12 -26.10 22.04
C LEU A 287 0.16 -26.86 20.74
N VAL A 288 -0.39 -26.42 19.61
CA VAL A 288 -0.16 -27.05 18.30
C VAL A 288 1.30 -26.87 17.86
N ILE A 289 1.85 -25.66 17.96
CA ILE A 289 3.27 -25.39 17.64
C ILE A 289 4.19 -26.20 18.56
N GLY A 290 3.85 -26.31 19.85
CA GLY A 290 4.61 -27.09 20.83
C GLY A 290 4.66 -28.58 20.50
N LYS A 291 3.61 -29.15 19.89
CA LYS A 291 3.64 -30.52 19.38
C LYS A 291 4.67 -30.69 18.26
N LEU A 292 4.69 -29.77 17.30
CA LEU A 292 5.67 -29.77 16.19
C LEU A 292 7.11 -29.57 16.64
N LEU A 293 7.33 -28.84 17.74
CA LEU A 293 8.66 -28.65 18.32
C LEU A 293 9.17 -29.93 19.00
N LYS A 294 8.27 -30.71 19.60
CA LYS A 294 8.59 -32.01 20.21
C LYS A 294 8.84 -33.09 19.16
N ASP A 295 8.01 -33.12 18.12
CA ASP A 295 8.13 -34.04 17.00
C ASP A 295 7.98 -33.28 15.67
N ARG A 296 9.12 -33.05 15.01
CA ARG A 296 9.18 -32.33 13.73
C ARG A 296 8.60 -33.13 12.56
N THR A 297 8.37 -34.43 12.73
CA THR A 297 7.78 -35.30 11.72
C THR A 297 6.27 -35.48 11.87
N LEU A 298 5.69 -34.90 12.94
CA LEU A 298 4.28 -34.98 13.24
C LEU A 298 3.42 -34.37 12.12
N ILE A 299 2.45 -35.16 11.64
CA ILE A 299 1.42 -34.69 10.71
C ILE A 299 0.26 -34.14 11.53
N LEU A 300 -0.04 -32.86 11.34
CA LEU A 300 -1.15 -32.20 12.00
C LEU A 300 -2.47 -32.58 11.35
N ASP A 301 -3.54 -32.61 12.14
CA ASP A 301 -4.88 -32.77 11.59
C ASP A 301 -5.34 -31.48 10.85
N LYS A 302 -6.43 -31.58 10.07
CA LYS A 302 -6.94 -30.44 9.29
C LYS A 302 -7.35 -29.24 10.15
N SER A 303 -7.87 -29.47 11.36
CA SER A 303 -8.29 -28.41 12.29
C SER A 303 -7.10 -27.68 12.88
N GLU A 304 -6.03 -28.40 13.23
CA GLU A 304 -4.75 -27.89 13.71
C GLU A 304 -4.02 -27.10 12.62
N LEU A 305 -3.93 -27.65 11.40
CA LEU A 305 -3.38 -26.95 10.23
C LEU A 305 -4.10 -25.62 9.99
N THR A 306 -5.43 -25.65 9.99
CA THR A 306 -6.27 -24.47 9.79
C THR A 306 -6.08 -23.45 10.91
N LEU A 307 -5.97 -23.90 12.16
CA LEU A 307 -5.71 -23.01 13.30
C LEU A 307 -4.37 -22.27 13.16
N VAL A 308 -3.30 -22.99 12.80
CA VAL A 308 -1.98 -22.38 12.60
C VAL A 308 -2.03 -21.32 11.51
N VAL A 309 -2.62 -21.66 10.35
CA VAL A 309 -2.77 -20.73 9.23
C VAL A 309 -3.56 -19.49 9.67
N TYR A 310 -4.78 -19.67 10.18
CA TYR A 310 -5.66 -18.56 10.57
C TYR A 310 -5.06 -17.65 11.65
N TYR A 311 -4.34 -18.23 12.61
CA TYR A 311 -3.70 -17.45 13.67
C TYR A 311 -2.55 -16.59 13.15
N LEU A 312 -1.72 -17.12 12.25
CA LEU A 312 -0.63 -16.35 11.63
C LEU A 312 -1.17 -15.23 10.71
N GLU A 313 -2.25 -15.49 9.97
CA GLU A 313 -2.96 -14.46 9.23
C GLU A 313 -3.48 -13.35 10.16
N ALA A 314 -4.07 -13.74 11.29
CA ALA A 314 -4.57 -12.79 12.29
C ALA A 314 -3.46 -11.95 12.91
N ILE A 315 -2.25 -12.49 13.11
CA ILE A 315 -1.08 -11.71 13.55
C ILE A 315 -0.79 -10.60 12.54
N LEU A 316 -0.68 -10.92 11.25
CA LEU A 316 -0.39 -9.89 10.24
C LEU A 316 -1.51 -8.84 10.15
N ILE A 317 -2.77 -9.27 10.16
CA ILE A 317 -3.92 -8.39 9.94
C ILE A 317 -4.26 -7.54 11.17
N LEU A 318 -4.27 -8.13 12.37
CA LEU A 318 -4.73 -7.47 13.60
C LEU A 318 -3.58 -6.90 14.45
N LYS A 319 -2.43 -7.58 14.51
CA LYS A 319 -1.27 -7.11 15.28
C LYS A 319 -0.42 -6.13 14.48
N HIS A 320 -0.02 -6.51 13.27
CA HIS A 320 0.78 -5.67 12.38
C HIS A 320 -0.05 -4.78 11.45
N LEU A 321 -1.37 -4.80 11.60
CA LEU A 321 -2.31 -3.91 10.92
C LEU A 321 -2.16 -3.91 9.39
N GLN A 322 -1.69 -5.03 8.83
CA GLN A 322 -1.54 -5.21 7.41
C GLN A 322 -2.90 -5.41 6.74
N ARG A 323 -2.96 -5.12 5.45
CA ARG A 323 -4.15 -5.37 4.65
C ARG A 323 -4.23 -6.86 4.33
N PRO A 324 -5.43 -7.45 4.18
CA PRO A 324 -5.59 -8.85 3.79
C PRO A 324 -4.81 -9.23 2.52
N GLY A 325 -4.73 -8.31 1.55
CA GLY A 325 -3.92 -8.52 0.34
C GLY A 325 -2.44 -8.80 0.60
N VAL A 326 -1.85 -8.31 1.70
CA VAL A 326 -0.46 -8.66 2.07
C VAL A 326 -0.36 -10.15 2.40
N VAL A 327 -1.36 -10.72 3.07
CA VAL A 327 -1.42 -12.16 3.39
C VAL A 327 -1.68 -12.99 2.13
N GLU A 328 -2.57 -12.53 1.27
CA GLU A 328 -2.99 -13.21 0.04
C GLU A 328 -1.85 -13.29 -0.99
N HIS A 329 -0.99 -12.26 -1.06
CA HIS A 329 0.03 -12.11 -2.10
C HIS A 329 1.49 -12.23 -1.64
N MET A 330 1.77 -12.29 -0.32
CA MET A 330 3.14 -12.47 0.17
C MET A 330 3.77 -13.74 -0.41
N THR A 331 5.00 -13.64 -0.93
CA THR A 331 5.68 -14.75 -1.61
C THR A 331 6.72 -15.43 -0.71
N VAL A 332 7.10 -16.65 -1.09
CA VAL A 332 8.21 -17.38 -0.46
C VAL A 332 9.53 -16.67 -0.67
N GLN A 333 9.74 -16.02 -1.81
CA GLN A 333 10.97 -15.27 -2.07
C GLN A 333 11.08 -14.07 -1.14
N GLU A 334 10.00 -13.34 -0.90
CA GLU A 334 9.94 -12.24 0.08
C GLU A 334 10.20 -12.72 1.51
N TRP A 335 9.71 -13.91 1.87
CA TRP A 335 10.05 -14.54 3.15
C TRP A 335 11.52 -14.93 3.26
N ILE A 336 12.12 -15.49 2.20
CA ILE A 336 13.54 -15.87 2.20
C ILE A 336 14.43 -14.63 2.25
N ALA A 337 14.03 -13.55 1.55
CA ALA A 337 14.75 -12.28 1.50
C ALA A 337 14.55 -11.39 2.75
N ARG A 338 13.89 -11.89 3.80
CA ARG A 338 13.66 -11.15 5.05
C ARG A 338 14.98 -10.71 5.69
N THR A 339 15.00 -9.53 6.29
CA THR A 339 16.19 -8.94 6.90
C THR A 339 16.10 -8.94 8.42
N SER A 340 17.08 -9.53 9.09
CA SER A 340 17.19 -9.46 10.55
C SER A 340 17.78 -8.11 10.99
N SER A 341 17.15 -7.48 11.98
CA SER A 341 17.60 -6.24 12.59
C SER A 341 17.51 -6.37 14.11
N GLY A 342 18.64 -6.72 14.73
CA GLY A 342 18.69 -7.06 16.16
C GLY A 342 17.84 -8.30 16.46
N THR A 343 16.90 -8.17 17.38
CA THR A 343 15.96 -9.25 17.79
C THR A 343 14.68 -9.30 16.95
N ASN A 344 14.58 -8.50 15.89
CA ASN A 344 13.38 -8.40 15.06
C ASN A 344 13.70 -8.69 13.61
N THR A 345 12.70 -9.09 12.84
CA THR A 345 12.83 -9.44 11.43
C THR A 345 11.87 -8.61 10.59
N VAL A 346 12.39 -7.98 9.53
CA VAL A 346 11.64 -7.13 8.62
C VAL A 346 11.36 -7.85 7.32
N ILE A 347 10.11 -7.78 6.88
CA ILE A 347 9.64 -8.38 5.62
C ILE A 347 8.97 -7.28 4.80
N GLY A 348 9.30 -7.22 3.51
CA GLY A 348 8.67 -6.35 2.52
C GLY A 348 7.84 -7.15 1.54
N VAL A 349 6.61 -6.70 1.28
CA VAL A 349 5.65 -7.33 0.36
C VAL A 349 5.27 -6.34 -0.74
N LYS A 350 5.64 -6.68 -1.98
CA LYS A 350 5.45 -5.84 -3.16
C LYS A 350 3.98 -5.79 -3.56
N GLU A 351 3.34 -6.95 -3.65
CA GLU A 351 1.98 -7.07 -4.13
C GLU A 351 0.96 -6.90 -3.00
N HIS A 352 0.13 -5.87 -3.14
CA HIS A 352 -1.07 -5.65 -2.34
C HIS A 352 -1.91 -4.55 -3.01
N LYS A 353 -3.07 -4.21 -2.44
CA LYS A 353 -4.01 -3.21 -2.98
C LYS A 353 -3.39 -1.85 -3.40
N THR A 354 -2.23 -1.49 -2.88
CA THR A 354 -1.49 -0.25 -3.18
C THR A 354 -0.04 -0.52 -3.65
N GLY A 355 0.28 -1.75 -4.03
CA GLY A 355 1.63 -2.20 -4.41
C GLY A 355 2.26 -1.43 -5.57
N ALA A 356 1.43 -0.84 -6.44
CA ALA A 356 1.89 0.05 -7.50
C ALA A 356 2.50 1.38 -6.99
N GLN A 357 2.29 1.75 -5.72
CA GLN A 357 2.75 3.02 -5.16
C GLN A 357 3.77 2.84 -4.03
N GLU A 358 3.58 1.84 -3.17
CA GLU A 358 4.41 1.63 -1.98
C GLU A 358 4.54 0.12 -1.73
N VAL A 359 5.67 -0.32 -1.17
CA VAL A 359 5.86 -1.69 -0.68
C VAL A 359 5.32 -1.77 0.75
N ALA A 360 4.49 -2.77 1.04
CA ALA A 360 4.03 -3.01 2.41
C ALA A 360 5.21 -3.58 3.21
N SER A 361 5.39 -3.14 4.45
CA SER A 361 6.48 -3.67 5.28
C SER A 361 5.98 -3.85 6.70
N PHE A 362 6.37 -4.96 7.31
CA PHE A 362 6.05 -5.26 8.69
C PHE A 362 7.26 -5.87 9.39
N VAL A 363 7.19 -5.85 10.72
CA VAL A 363 8.28 -6.26 11.61
C VAL A 363 7.75 -7.35 12.52
N LEU A 364 8.40 -8.50 12.52
CA LEU A 364 8.13 -9.60 13.43
C LEU A 364 9.12 -9.56 14.60
N SER A 365 8.63 -9.84 15.80
CA SER A 365 9.47 -10.17 16.95
C SER A 365 10.15 -11.53 16.77
N GLU A 366 11.15 -11.83 17.60
CA GLU A 366 11.83 -13.13 17.59
C GLU A 366 10.88 -14.31 17.85
N GLU A 367 9.85 -14.12 18.67
CA GLU A 367 8.82 -15.14 18.92
C GLU A 367 7.99 -15.39 17.65
N GLU A 368 7.53 -14.31 17.02
CA GLU A 368 6.74 -14.39 15.79
C GLU A 368 7.53 -14.95 14.62
N GLU A 369 8.79 -14.51 14.43
CA GLU A 369 9.64 -15.04 13.36
C GLU A 369 9.80 -16.56 13.50
N ARG A 370 10.01 -17.06 14.72
CA ARG A 370 10.07 -18.50 14.99
C ARG A 370 8.77 -19.21 14.62
N TRP A 371 7.61 -18.64 14.95
CA TRP A 371 6.31 -19.22 14.57
C TRP A 371 6.11 -19.28 13.06
N PHE A 372 6.45 -18.20 12.35
CA PHE A 372 6.39 -18.15 10.88
C PHE A 372 7.40 -19.11 10.25
N HIS A 373 8.58 -19.26 10.85
CA HIS A 373 9.59 -20.21 10.40
C HIS A 373 9.14 -21.66 10.58
N ILE A 374 8.51 -22.00 11.72
CA ILE A 374 7.91 -23.32 11.95
C ILE A 374 6.80 -23.58 10.94
N PHE A 375 5.95 -22.59 10.66
CA PHE A 375 4.94 -22.71 9.62
C PHE A 375 5.58 -23.01 8.25
N TYR A 376 6.58 -22.23 7.85
CA TYR A 376 7.26 -22.37 6.57
C TYR A 376 7.94 -23.75 6.41
N THR A 377 8.59 -24.24 7.46
CA THR A 377 9.42 -25.46 7.41
C THR A 377 8.64 -26.74 7.69
N LEU A 378 7.64 -26.72 8.58
CA LEU A 378 6.97 -27.93 9.06
C LEU A 378 5.50 -28.01 8.61
N VAL A 379 4.76 -26.90 8.61
CA VAL A 379 3.31 -26.90 8.34
C VAL A 379 3.00 -26.76 6.85
N ARG A 380 3.65 -25.79 6.19
CA ARG A 380 3.46 -25.49 4.77
C ARG A 380 3.73 -26.70 3.86
N PRO A 381 4.76 -27.55 4.09
CA PRO A 381 4.93 -28.77 3.31
C PRO A 381 3.75 -29.75 3.43
N GLN A 382 3.11 -29.85 4.60
CA GLN A 382 1.93 -30.71 4.80
C GLN A 382 0.74 -30.21 3.97
N LEU A 383 0.58 -28.88 3.86
CA LEU A 383 -0.45 -28.24 3.02
C LEU A 383 -0.20 -28.49 1.53
N LYS A 384 1.06 -28.50 1.08
CA LYS A 384 1.42 -28.85 -0.31
C LYS A 384 1.12 -30.31 -0.65
N ASN A 385 1.42 -31.21 0.28
CA ASN A 385 1.29 -32.65 0.09
C ASN A 385 -0.17 -33.15 0.16
N SER A 386 -1.12 -32.27 0.50
CA SER A 386 -2.53 -32.59 0.67
C SER A 386 -3.26 -32.96 -0.64
N LYS A 387 -2.63 -32.82 -1.82
CA LYS A 387 -3.10 -33.41 -3.09
C LYS A 387 -1.93 -33.97 -3.92
N LYS A 388 -2.08 -35.20 -4.42
CA LYS A 388 -1.41 -35.65 -5.66
C LYS A 388 -1.82 -34.66 -6.75
N ARG A 389 -0.89 -33.80 -7.19
CA ARG A 389 -1.09 -32.93 -8.35
C ARG A 389 -1.55 -33.82 -9.51
N LYS A 390 -2.77 -33.59 -10.04
CA LYS A 390 -3.16 -34.17 -11.33
C LYS A 390 -2.17 -33.61 -12.35
N ARG A 391 -1.25 -34.45 -12.84
CA ARG A 391 -0.41 -34.13 -14.00
C ARG A 391 -1.34 -33.71 -15.13
N GLY A 392 -1.20 -32.48 -15.62
CA GLY A 392 -1.82 -32.06 -16.88
C GLY A 392 -2.55 -30.71 -16.93
N GLN A 393 -2.49 -29.84 -15.90
CA GLN A 393 -3.20 -28.54 -15.99
C GLN A 393 -2.41 -27.27 -15.60
N ASP A 394 -1.22 -27.40 -15.00
CA ASP A 394 -0.47 -26.24 -14.49
C ASP A 394 0.97 -26.19 -15.07
N GLU A 395 1.15 -26.44 -16.37
CA GLU A 395 2.42 -26.10 -17.06
C GLU A 395 2.50 -24.60 -17.43
N ASN A 396 1.47 -23.80 -17.10
CA ASN A 396 1.48 -22.35 -17.31
C ASN A 396 1.95 -21.54 -16.08
N ASP A 397 2.27 -22.18 -14.95
CA ASP A 397 2.81 -21.52 -13.74
C ASP A 397 4.35 -21.61 -13.68
N ILE A 398 5.02 -21.45 -14.84
CA ILE A 398 6.49 -21.49 -14.92
C ILE A 398 7.16 -20.18 -14.43
N ASP A 399 6.41 -19.08 -14.32
CA ASP A 399 6.97 -17.74 -14.00
C ASP A 399 6.41 -17.06 -12.73
N GLY A 400 5.57 -17.72 -11.93
CA GLY A 400 4.98 -17.13 -10.72
C GLY A 400 5.79 -17.39 -9.44
N GLU A 401 6.11 -16.35 -8.67
CA GLU A 401 6.65 -16.50 -7.31
C GLU A 401 5.64 -17.25 -6.42
N GLU A 402 6.07 -18.33 -5.75
CA GLU A 402 5.18 -19.18 -4.95
C GLU A 402 4.62 -18.43 -3.71
N ASN A 403 3.30 -18.42 -3.50
CA ASN A 403 2.68 -17.79 -2.31
C ASN A 403 3.17 -18.41 -0.99
N PHE A 404 3.47 -17.57 -0.01
CA PHE A 404 3.90 -17.99 1.33
C PHE A 404 2.78 -18.72 2.07
N PHE A 405 1.61 -18.10 2.16
CA PHE A 405 0.44 -18.70 2.79
C PHE A 405 -0.32 -19.62 1.82
N LEU A 406 -0.65 -20.82 2.29
CA LEU A 406 -1.41 -21.81 1.54
C LEU A 406 -2.68 -22.17 2.30
N SER A 407 -3.76 -22.36 1.56
CA SER A 407 -4.98 -22.98 2.06
C SER A 407 -4.76 -24.48 2.33
N THR A 408 -5.71 -25.11 3.02
CA THR A 408 -5.76 -26.57 3.20
C THR A 408 -5.86 -27.36 1.88
N SER A 409 -6.13 -26.68 0.76
CA SER A 409 -6.14 -27.27 -0.57
C SER A 409 -4.77 -27.25 -1.27
N GLY A 410 -3.75 -26.66 -0.64
CA GLY A 410 -2.40 -26.48 -1.19
C GLY A 410 -2.26 -25.31 -2.17
N LYS A 411 -3.34 -24.56 -2.43
CA LYS A 411 -3.34 -23.33 -3.24
C LYS A 411 -3.14 -22.09 -2.36
N GLY A 412 -2.66 -21.00 -2.95
CA GLY A 412 -2.59 -19.69 -2.28
C GLY A 412 -3.92 -19.26 -1.67
N ILE A 413 -3.87 -18.50 -0.58
CA ILE A 413 -5.07 -17.99 0.11
C ILE A 413 -5.70 -16.88 -0.73
N TYR A 414 -7.01 -16.95 -0.96
CA TYR A 414 -7.72 -15.97 -1.79
C TYR A 414 -8.57 -14.98 -0.98
N ASN A 415 -8.85 -15.26 0.30
CA ASN A 415 -9.72 -14.41 1.13
C ASN A 415 -9.39 -14.52 2.62
N ALA A 416 -8.29 -13.89 3.02
CA ALA A 416 -7.83 -13.87 4.40
C ALA A 416 -8.83 -13.17 5.35
N SER A 417 -9.68 -12.29 4.82
CA SER A 417 -10.74 -11.64 5.61
C SER A 417 -11.80 -12.63 6.09
N ASN A 418 -12.13 -13.63 5.27
CA ASN A 418 -13.10 -14.66 5.62
C ASN A 418 -12.51 -15.66 6.62
N ASP A 419 -11.24 -16.02 6.44
CA ASP A 419 -10.48 -16.87 7.36
C ASP A 419 -10.39 -16.22 8.75
N LEU A 420 -10.08 -14.92 8.80
CA LEU A 420 -10.13 -14.14 10.03
C LEU A 420 -11.53 -14.14 10.69
N ASN A 421 -12.61 -13.98 9.92
CA ASN A 421 -13.98 -14.04 10.45
C ASN A 421 -14.32 -15.42 11.01
N ARG A 422 -13.88 -16.49 10.35
CA ARG A 422 -14.05 -17.87 10.85
C ARG A 422 -13.32 -18.06 12.18
N LEU A 423 -12.12 -17.50 12.32
CA LEU A 423 -11.38 -17.54 13.58
C LEU A 423 -12.13 -16.78 14.70
N HIS A 424 -12.67 -15.58 14.42
CA HIS A 424 -13.51 -14.87 15.38
C HIS A 424 -14.73 -15.71 15.83
N SER A 425 -15.43 -16.34 14.87
CA SER A 425 -16.56 -17.22 15.18
C SER A 425 -16.16 -18.43 16.01
N ARG A 426 -15.01 -19.05 15.74
CA ARG A 426 -14.48 -20.19 16.51
C ARG A 426 -14.29 -19.87 17.99
N TYR A 427 -13.82 -18.65 18.30
CA TYR A 427 -13.57 -18.20 19.67
C TYR A 427 -14.72 -17.40 20.28
N GLY A 428 -15.85 -17.21 19.58
CA GLY A 428 -16.99 -16.44 20.08
C GLY A 428 -16.69 -14.96 20.29
N ILE A 429 -15.70 -14.40 19.59
CA ILE A 429 -15.26 -13.01 19.75
C ILE A 429 -15.94 -12.11 18.72
N LYS A 430 -16.28 -10.88 19.13
CA LYS A 430 -16.85 -9.87 18.25
C LYS A 430 -15.96 -9.68 17.02
N PRO A 431 -16.46 -9.83 15.79
CA PRO A 431 -15.64 -9.71 14.59
C PRO A 431 -14.97 -8.34 14.44
N VAL A 432 -13.65 -8.34 14.29
CA VAL A 432 -12.85 -7.15 13.98
C VAL A 432 -12.24 -7.31 12.59
N THR A 433 -12.51 -6.34 11.71
CA THR A 433 -11.92 -6.32 10.36
C THR A 433 -10.59 -5.54 10.35
N SER A 434 -9.72 -5.83 9.37
CA SER A 434 -8.47 -5.06 9.14
C SER A 434 -8.69 -3.54 9.13
N GLN A 435 -9.76 -3.06 8.48
CA GLN A 435 -10.07 -1.63 8.42
C GLN A 435 -10.53 -1.06 9.76
N MET A 436 -11.23 -1.86 10.58
CA MET A 436 -11.64 -1.44 11.92
C MET A 436 -10.42 -1.33 12.83
N ALA A 437 -9.56 -2.35 12.86
CA ALA A 437 -8.32 -2.34 13.64
C ALA A 437 -7.45 -1.13 13.26
N ARG A 438 -7.17 -0.94 11.96
CA ARG A 438 -6.38 0.21 11.47
C ARG A 438 -6.94 1.55 11.92
N ARG A 439 -8.25 1.77 11.82
CA ARG A 439 -8.89 3.03 12.25
C ARG A 439 -8.80 3.26 13.76
N VAL A 440 -8.96 2.20 14.55
CA VAL A 440 -8.88 2.29 16.01
C VAL A 440 -7.46 2.66 16.42
N PHE A 441 -6.45 2.01 15.85
CA PHE A 441 -5.04 2.33 16.10
C PHE A 441 -4.65 3.71 15.56
N GLU A 442 -5.06 4.10 14.35
CA GLU A 442 -4.87 5.46 13.82
C GLU A 442 -5.51 6.50 14.76
N THR A 443 -6.67 6.22 15.33
CA THR A 443 -7.33 7.13 16.28
C THR A 443 -6.58 7.20 17.60
N ALA A 444 -6.09 6.08 18.11
CA ALA A 444 -5.28 6.03 19.33
C ALA A 444 -3.93 6.76 19.17
N THR A 445 -3.41 6.90 17.95
CA THR A 445 -2.19 7.68 17.70
C THR A 445 -2.37 9.19 17.83
N LYS A 446 -3.61 9.70 17.96
CA LYS A 446 -3.87 11.15 18.05
C LYS A 446 -3.18 11.81 19.24
N ASP A 447 -2.99 11.07 20.32
CA ASP A 447 -2.36 11.56 21.55
C ASP A 447 -0.82 11.44 21.50
N LEU A 448 -0.26 10.86 20.44
CA LEU A 448 1.19 10.80 20.21
C LEU A 448 1.73 12.08 19.58
N THR A 449 3.06 12.24 19.62
CA THR A 449 3.75 13.35 18.95
C THR A 449 3.64 13.27 17.43
N ASP A 450 3.79 14.38 16.72
CA ASP A 450 3.69 14.41 15.25
C ASP A 450 4.74 13.52 14.55
N SER A 451 5.93 13.37 15.15
CA SER A 451 6.96 12.45 14.65
C SER A 451 6.53 10.98 14.80
N GLU A 452 5.96 10.60 15.94
CA GLU A 452 5.46 9.25 16.20
C GLU A 452 4.25 8.92 15.31
N LYS A 453 3.34 9.88 15.11
CA LYS A 453 2.23 9.76 14.15
C LYS A 453 2.74 9.49 12.73
N SER A 454 3.78 10.21 12.30
CA SER A 454 4.43 10.03 11.00
C SER A 454 4.99 8.61 10.86
N LEU A 455 5.67 8.09 11.89
CA LEU A 455 6.20 6.72 11.88
C LEU A 455 5.11 5.66 11.75
N VAL A 456 4.00 5.81 12.47
CA VAL A 456 2.86 4.88 12.38
C VAL A 456 2.17 5.00 11.01
N ALA A 457 2.03 6.21 10.47
CA ALA A 457 1.48 6.44 9.14
C ALA A 457 2.32 5.74 8.05
N ASP A 458 3.65 5.87 8.13
CA ASP A 458 4.61 5.21 7.23
C ASP A 458 4.53 3.68 7.34
N TYR A 459 4.45 3.14 8.56
CA TYR A 459 4.30 1.70 8.81
C TYR A 459 3.02 1.14 8.19
N LEU A 460 1.92 1.88 8.36
CA LEU A 460 0.62 1.55 7.80
C LEU A 460 0.53 1.82 6.28
N SER A 461 1.56 2.42 5.66
CA SER A 461 1.59 2.80 4.25
C SER A 461 0.43 3.73 3.88
N HIS A 462 0.22 4.75 4.72
CA HIS A 462 -0.71 5.83 4.40
C HIS A 462 -0.09 6.77 3.38
N SER A 463 -0.81 6.92 2.28
CA SER A 463 -0.43 7.82 1.21
C SER A 463 -0.42 9.29 1.67
N THR A 464 0.73 9.84 2.03
CA THR A 464 0.91 11.28 2.21
C THR A 464 2.00 11.78 1.25
N ALA A 465 1.57 12.48 0.20
CA ALA A 465 2.34 13.17 -0.83
C ALA A 465 3.23 12.31 -1.76
N THR A 466 2.90 12.32 -3.05
CA THR A 466 3.59 11.63 -4.16
C THR A 466 5.11 11.86 -4.21
N ALA A 467 5.60 13.03 -3.81
CA ALA A 467 7.04 13.30 -3.77
C ALA A 467 7.77 12.64 -2.58
N GLU A 468 7.15 12.53 -1.40
CA GLU A 468 7.79 11.84 -0.27
C GLU A 468 7.80 10.31 -0.46
N LYS A 469 6.78 9.77 -1.15
CA LYS A 469 6.61 8.34 -1.41
C LYS A 469 7.64 7.72 -2.36
N HIS A 470 8.04 8.45 -3.40
CA HIS A 470 8.92 7.89 -4.43
C HIS A 470 10.41 7.97 -4.06
N TYR A 471 10.79 8.82 -3.10
CA TYR A 471 12.20 9.03 -2.71
C TYR A 471 12.57 8.54 -1.30
N ARG A 472 11.61 8.32 -0.38
CA ARG A 472 11.92 7.76 0.95
C ARG A 472 11.87 6.24 0.95
N ILE A 473 13.05 5.63 1.02
CA ILE A 473 13.18 4.22 1.40
C ILE A 473 12.78 4.08 2.87
N LYS A 474 11.91 3.12 3.18
CA LYS A 474 11.51 2.81 4.56
C LYS A 474 12.75 2.38 5.36
N GLN A 475 13.11 3.15 6.37
CA GLN A 475 14.21 2.81 7.27
C GLN A 475 13.76 1.75 8.27
N VAL A 476 14.60 0.74 8.50
CA VAL A 476 14.31 -0.36 9.43
C VAL A 476 14.06 0.15 10.85
N ASP A 477 14.85 1.12 11.32
CA ASP A 477 14.69 1.74 12.65
C ASP A 477 13.31 2.41 12.82
N HIS A 478 12.76 2.99 11.75
CA HIS A 478 11.45 3.64 11.78
C HIS A 478 10.33 2.60 11.89
N LEU A 479 10.45 1.50 11.14
CA LEU A 479 9.49 0.39 11.20
C LEU A 479 9.47 -0.27 12.59
N LEU A 480 10.65 -0.45 13.19
CA LEU A 480 10.78 -1.01 14.54
C LEU A 480 10.10 -0.13 15.58
N ARG A 481 10.37 1.19 15.55
CA ARG A 481 9.73 2.15 16.47
C ARG A 481 8.22 2.18 16.28
N ALA A 482 7.73 2.17 15.04
CA ALA A 482 6.30 2.14 14.77
C ALA A 482 5.63 0.86 15.32
N SER A 483 6.25 -0.30 15.12
CA SER A 483 5.75 -1.58 15.66
C SER A 483 5.69 -1.56 17.19
N GLN A 484 6.70 -1.00 17.85
CA GLN A 484 6.73 -0.84 19.31
C GLN A 484 5.64 0.11 19.82
N LEU A 485 5.38 1.21 19.10
CA LEU A 485 4.29 2.13 19.43
C LEU A 485 2.92 1.45 19.32
N LEU A 486 2.69 0.66 18.27
CA LEU A 486 1.45 -0.13 18.13
C LEU A 486 1.27 -1.12 19.28
N ALA A 487 2.33 -1.82 19.69
CA ALA A 487 2.28 -2.73 20.83
C ALA A 487 1.93 -2.01 22.15
N LYS A 488 2.54 -0.84 22.40
CA LYS A 488 2.20 0.00 23.56
C LYS A 488 0.74 0.44 23.55
N LEU A 489 0.22 0.88 22.40
CA LEU A 489 -1.18 1.29 22.25
C LEU A 489 -2.17 0.14 22.47
N ALA A 490 -1.76 -1.11 22.22
CA ALA A 490 -2.58 -2.30 22.47
C ALA A 490 -2.54 -2.78 23.93
N GLY A 491 -1.76 -2.12 24.80
CA GLY A 491 -1.57 -2.52 26.19
C GLY A 491 -0.66 -3.73 26.36
N ASP A 492 0.24 -4.00 25.41
CA ASP A 492 1.26 -5.04 25.54
C ASP A 492 2.43 -4.52 26.40
N SER A 493 2.13 -4.35 27.68
CA SER A 493 3.15 -4.12 28.70
C SER A 493 3.74 -5.47 29.05
N SER A 494 4.62 -6.01 28.21
CA SER A 494 5.55 -7.04 28.67
C SER A 494 6.30 -6.46 29.86
N SER A 495 5.99 -6.96 31.04
CA SER A 495 6.48 -6.50 32.33
C SER A 495 8.00 -6.59 32.41
N GLN A 496 8.66 -5.45 32.20
CA GLN A 496 9.69 -5.00 33.12
C GLN A 496 9.13 -3.79 33.86
N SER A 497 8.30 -4.07 34.86
CA SER A 497 7.97 -3.12 35.91
C SER A 497 9.24 -2.86 36.72
N ALA A 498 9.78 -1.65 36.60
CA ALA A 498 10.53 -1.03 37.69
C ALA A 498 9.71 0.18 38.14
N GLU A 499 9.49 0.21 39.44
CA GLU A 499 8.50 0.99 40.18
C GLU A 499 8.55 2.50 39.92
N GLU A 500 7.38 3.12 40.06
CA GLU A 500 7.26 4.55 40.28
C GLU A 500 7.96 4.93 41.59
N GLY A 501 9.20 5.38 41.47
CA GLY A 501 9.92 6.14 42.47
C GLY A 501 10.29 7.48 41.87
N SER A 502 9.56 8.53 42.26
CA SER A 502 9.91 9.91 42.00
C SER A 502 11.35 10.21 42.49
N SER A 503 12.29 10.34 41.55
CA SER A 503 13.49 11.15 41.75
C SER A 503 14.00 11.67 40.40
N HIS A 504 14.02 12.99 40.31
CA HIS A 504 14.57 13.78 39.21
C HIS A 504 15.97 13.34 38.76
N ALA A 505 16.22 13.55 37.46
CA ALA A 505 17.51 13.67 36.78
C ALA A 505 18.31 12.38 36.54
N SER A 506 18.09 11.76 35.37
CA SER A 506 19.12 11.01 34.62
C SER A 506 18.74 10.89 33.14
N HIS A 507 18.64 12.03 32.45
CA HIS A 507 18.69 12.01 30.99
C HIS A 507 20.13 11.73 30.53
N SER A 508 20.26 10.73 29.67
CA SER A 508 21.38 10.47 28.76
C SER A 508 22.22 11.73 28.50
N ALA A 509 23.31 11.84 29.24
CA ALA A 509 24.19 12.96 29.13
C ALA A 509 24.95 12.84 27.79
N VAL A 510 24.55 13.61 26.78
CA VAL A 510 25.23 13.66 25.46
C VAL A 510 26.67 14.14 25.66
N CYS A 511 27.67 13.28 25.42
CA CYS A 511 29.08 13.68 25.49
C CYS A 511 29.33 14.85 24.53
N SER A 512 29.66 16.04 25.06
CA SER A 512 29.95 17.23 24.26
C SER A 512 31.23 17.03 23.44
N ALA A 513 31.33 17.68 22.29
CA ALA A 513 32.47 17.51 21.37
C ALA A 513 33.81 17.85 22.04
N GLY A 514 33.85 18.89 22.89
CA GLY A 514 35.04 19.25 23.66
C GLY A 514 35.44 18.21 24.71
N ALA A 515 34.46 17.67 25.45
CA ALA A 515 34.72 16.63 26.46
C ALA A 515 35.20 15.31 25.83
N HIS A 516 34.69 14.97 24.64
CA HIS A 516 35.15 13.82 23.87
C HIS A 516 36.61 13.97 23.42
N GLN A 517 36.99 15.15 22.93
CA GLN A 517 38.34 15.43 22.43
C GLN A 517 39.39 15.34 23.55
N GLN A 518 39.14 15.99 24.70
CA GLN A 518 40.04 15.90 25.87
C GLN A 518 40.15 14.47 26.43
N SER A 519 39.03 13.72 26.46
CA SER A 519 39.04 12.32 26.89
C SER A 519 39.82 11.43 25.92
N ASN A 520 39.80 11.76 24.62
CA ASN A 520 40.55 11.03 23.59
C ASN A 520 42.06 11.28 23.69
N GLU A 521 42.48 12.52 23.93
CA GLU A 521 43.89 12.85 24.14
C GLU A 521 44.46 12.14 25.38
N ARG A 522 43.72 12.13 26.50
CA ARG A 522 44.10 11.35 27.70
C ARG A 522 44.16 9.84 27.44
N LEU A 523 43.27 9.31 26.62
CA LEU A 523 43.30 7.89 26.27
C LEU A 523 44.52 7.55 25.41
N ILE A 524 44.85 8.38 24.42
CA ILE A 524 46.01 8.17 23.53
C ILE A 524 47.33 8.29 24.30
N MET A 525 47.42 9.21 25.28
CA MET A 525 48.62 9.32 26.12
C MET A 525 48.86 8.08 26.99
N SER A 526 47.80 7.44 27.48
CA SER A 526 47.93 6.22 28.30
C SER A 526 48.01 4.94 27.47
N HIS A 527 47.43 4.93 26.27
CA HIS A 527 47.37 3.79 25.36
C HIS A 527 47.62 4.28 23.92
N PRO A 528 48.89 4.42 23.52
CA PRO A 528 49.25 4.87 22.18
C PRO A 528 48.70 3.94 21.10
N VAL A 529 48.16 4.52 20.04
CA VAL A 529 47.62 3.75 18.90
C VAL A 529 48.78 3.31 18.00
N THR A 530 49.12 2.02 18.02
CA THR A 530 50.16 1.42 17.16
C THR A 530 49.55 0.50 16.09
N VAL A 531 50.34 0.12 15.07
CA VAL A 531 49.88 -0.73 13.95
C VAL A 531 49.38 -2.10 14.45
N ASP A 532 50.13 -2.71 15.38
CA ASP A 532 49.79 -4.00 16.00
C ASP A 532 49.10 -3.87 17.37
N GLY A 533 48.75 -2.65 17.76
CA GLY A 533 48.16 -2.36 19.07
C GLY A 533 46.76 -2.97 19.24
N GLN A 534 46.51 -3.56 20.40
CA GLN A 534 45.17 -3.98 20.82
C GLN A 534 44.35 -2.78 21.27
N VAL A 535 43.04 -2.80 20.99
CA VAL A 535 42.13 -1.72 21.34
C VAL A 535 41.88 -1.73 22.86
N PRO A 536 41.91 -0.57 23.56
CA PRO A 536 41.75 -0.54 25.01
C PRO A 536 40.43 -1.13 25.50
N ASP A 537 40.50 -1.95 26.54
CA ASP A 537 39.36 -2.63 27.15
C ASP A 537 38.31 -1.68 27.71
N LEU A 538 37.09 -2.19 27.90
CA LEU A 538 35.96 -1.41 28.39
C LEU A 538 36.25 -0.78 29.76
N SER A 539 36.95 -1.49 30.65
CA SER A 539 37.35 -1.00 31.97
C SER A 539 38.29 0.22 31.86
N VAL A 540 39.27 0.15 30.96
CA VAL A 540 40.22 1.24 30.68
C VAL A 540 39.49 2.47 30.13
N ARG A 541 38.59 2.27 29.17
CA ARG A 541 37.82 3.37 28.55
C ARG A 541 36.86 4.05 29.53
N LYS A 542 36.24 3.29 30.43
CA LYS A 542 35.36 3.84 31.48
C LYS A 542 36.15 4.63 32.53
N ARG A 543 37.41 4.26 32.84
CA ARG A 543 38.30 5.05 33.71
C ARG A 543 38.63 6.43 33.13
N VAL A 544 38.74 6.54 31.80
CA VAL A 544 39.00 7.83 31.14
C VAL A 544 37.73 8.67 30.98
N SER A 545 36.62 8.05 30.59
CA SER A 545 35.32 8.72 30.54
C SER A 545 34.16 7.73 30.55
N THR A 546 33.35 7.75 31.60
CA THR A 546 32.12 6.94 31.70
C THR A 546 31.07 7.33 30.66
N ARG A 547 31.09 8.58 30.20
CA ARG A 547 30.11 9.16 29.26
C ARG A 547 30.49 9.01 27.79
N CYS A 548 31.79 8.91 27.49
CA CYS A 548 32.30 8.94 26.12
C CYS A 548 32.98 7.62 25.68
N HIS A 549 33.01 6.59 26.53
CA HIS A 549 33.75 5.33 26.32
C HIS A 549 33.44 4.60 24.99
N ARG A 550 32.20 4.70 24.48
CA ARG A 550 31.81 4.09 23.19
C ARG A 550 32.39 4.85 21.99
N LYS A 551 32.32 6.18 22.00
CA LYS A 551 32.89 7.02 20.92
C LYS A 551 34.42 6.95 20.90
N LEU A 552 35.06 6.84 22.08
CA LEU A 552 36.51 6.64 22.20
C LEU A 552 36.96 5.31 21.55
N PHE A 553 36.17 4.25 21.72
CA PHE A 553 36.45 2.95 21.08
C PHE A 553 36.34 3.01 19.56
N GLU A 554 35.24 3.57 19.05
CA GLU A 554 35.05 3.71 17.61
C GLU A 554 36.16 4.55 16.96
N ARG A 555 36.63 5.61 17.63
CA ARG A 555 37.74 6.43 17.15
C ARG A 555 39.08 5.69 17.19
N CYS A 556 39.34 4.91 18.25
CA CYS A 556 40.57 4.12 18.37
C CYS A 556 40.63 3.04 17.27
N VAL A 557 39.55 2.28 17.06
CA VAL A 557 39.45 1.26 15.99
C VAL A 557 39.68 1.89 14.61
N LYS A 558 39.02 3.02 14.31
CA LYS A 558 39.20 3.72 13.04
C LYS A 558 40.63 4.21 12.84
N THR A 559 41.32 4.61 13.91
CA THR A 559 42.71 5.11 13.84
C THR A 559 43.69 3.94 13.65
N CYS A 560 43.52 2.83 14.36
CA CYS A 560 44.27 1.58 14.13
C CYS A 560 44.11 1.09 12.69
N MET A 561 42.88 1.04 12.16
CA MET A 561 42.63 0.62 10.78
C MET A 561 43.30 1.53 9.76
N LYS A 562 43.25 2.86 9.96
CA LYS A 562 43.94 3.81 9.09
C LYS A 562 45.47 3.65 9.13
N LEU A 563 46.05 3.35 10.29
CA LEU A 563 47.49 3.09 10.43
C LEU A 563 47.89 1.80 9.71
N ARG A 564 47.10 0.72 9.84
CA ARG A 564 47.34 -0.54 9.13
C ARG A 564 47.28 -0.37 7.61
N LEU A 565 46.26 0.33 7.11
CA LEU A 565 46.14 0.62 5.67
C LEU A 565 47.31 1.45 5.12
N LYS A 566 47.85 2.37 5.93
CA LYS A 566 49.04 3.14 5.54
C LYS A 566 50.33 2.32 5.60
N HIS A 567 50.44 1.37 6.54
CA HIS A 567 51.61 0.50 6.65
C HIS A 567 51.72 -0.47 5.47
N VAL A 568 50.58 -1.04 5.02
CA VAL A 568 50.49 -1.96 3.87
C VAL A 568 50.80 -1.28 2.52
N HIS A 569 50.84 0.05 2.45
CA HIS A 569 51.21 0.81 1.24
C HIS A 569 52.64 1.37 1.27
N CYS A 570 53.42 1.08 2.32
CA CYS A 570 54.81 1.51 2.46
C CYS A 570 55.82 0.34 2.53
N GLU A 571 55.36 -0.90 2.41
CA GLU A 571 56.16 -2.08 2.02
C GLU A 571 55.94 -2.35 0.53
#